data_AF-A0A6N2L3E5-F1
#
_entry.id   AF-A0A6N2L3E5-F1
#
_cell.length_a   1.000
_cell.length_b   1.000
_cell.length_c   1.000
_cell.angle_alpha   90.00
_cell.angle_beta   90.00
_cell.angle_gamma   90.00
#
_symmetry.space_group_name_H-M   'P 1'
#
loop_
_entity.id
_entity.type
_entity.pdbx_description
1 polymer ?
#
loop_
_entity_poly.entity_id
_entity_poly.type
_entity_poly.pdbx_seq_one_letter_code
_entity_poly.pdbx_strand_id
1 'polypeptide(L)'
;MKSHQTDKETEERRRNPQKENSFAAMAVTSTPADSNGKEFVEKSRTKCPGVPVVGGRIHDSQNGKNCHQCRQKTLDFAAVCTTQKGNKLCTLKFCHKCLLNRYGEKAEEVALLDNWQCPKCRGICNCSFCMKRRGHKPTGVLVHTAKENGFSSVSELLQVKGLENLNYYKDVKENNVSPKKSALSEEVWKCLVIMFSCYDY
;
A
#
# COMPACT_ATOMS: atom_id res chain seq x y z
N MET A 1 -42.09 -2.41 52.02
CA MET A 1 -42.27 -3.41 53.10
C MET A 1 -41.41 -4.63 52.78
N LYS A 2 -40.98 -5.38 53.82
CA LYS A 2 -40.34 -6.72 53.87
C LYS A 2 -40.24 -7.49 52.51
N SER A 3 -39.08 -7.83 51.92
CA SER A 3 -37.85 -8.55 52.36
C SER A 3 -37.91 -10.09 52.19
N HIS A 4 -36.89 -10.73 51.60
CA HIS A 4 -36.30 -12.03 52.03
C HIS A 4 -35.05 -12.42 51.16
N GLN A 5 -34.22 -13.35 51.68
CA GLN A 5 -32.85 -13.75 51.26
C GLN A 5 -32.52 -15.15 51.86
N THR A 6 -31.42 -15.86 51.56
CA THR A 6 -30.14 -15.52 50.88
C THR A 6 -30.06 -15.99 49.41
N ASP A 7 -29.19 -16.82 48.79
CA ASP A 7 -28.00 -17.68 49.07
C ASP A 7 -27.19 -17.83 47.74
N LYS A 8 -25.84 -17.98 47.68
CA LYS A 8 -24.89 -19.04 48.11
C LYS A 8 -25.05 -20.39 47.37
N GLU A 9 -24.00 -21.10 46.91
CA GLU A 9 -22.56 -20.81 46.66
C GLU A 9 -21.97 -21.94 45.74
N THR A 10 -20.63 -22.07 45.61
CA THR A 10 -19.84 -23.09 44.85
C THR A 10 -19.76 -22.90 43.32
N GLU A 11 -18.69 -23.26 42.60
CA GLU A 11 -17.33 -23.73 43.00
C GLU A 11 -16.25 -23.06 42.12
N GLU A 12 -15.09 -22.71 42.69
CA GLU A 12 -13.98 -22.04 42.00
C GLU A 12 -12.75 -22.98 41.87
N ARG A 13 -12.27 -23.26 40.65
CA ARG A 13 -11.02 -24.05 40.46
C ARG A 13 -9.97 -23.42 39.52
N ARG A 14 -9.23 -22.52 40.16
CA ARG A 14 -7.85 -22.03 39.88
C ARG A 14 -6.93 -23.14 39.29
N ARG A 15 -5.93 -22.83 38.46
CA ARG A 15 -4.66 -22.21 38.91
C ARG A 15 -3.78 -21.63 37.79
N ASN A 16 -3.16 -20.49 38.12
CA ASN A 16 -1.84 -20.06 37.65
C ASN A 16 -0.80 -20.38 38.74
N PRO A 17 0.43 -20.80 38.41
CA PRO A 17 1.58 -20.67 39.31
C PRO A 17 2.79 -19.99 38.64
N GLN A 18 3.21 -18.84 39.18
CA GLN A 18 4.62 -18.41 39.16
C GLN A 18 5.28 -18.91 40.45
N LYS A 19 6.56 -19.32 40.38
CA LYS A 19 7.66 -19.31 41.40
C LYS A 19 8.72 -20.38 41.00
N GLU A 20 10.02 -20.03 40.96
CA GLU A 20 11.07 -20.36 41.97
C GLU A 20 11.38 -21.88 42.08
N ASN A 21 12.63 -22.37 42.19
CA ASN A 21 13.95 -21.71 42.24
C ASN A 21 15.13 -22.69 41.96
N SER A 22 16.33 -22.14 41.75
CA SER A 22 17.66 -22.64 42.19
C SER A 22 18.24 -24.06 41.92
N PHE A 23 19.57 -24.08 41.68
CA PHE A 23 20.61 -25.04 42.15
C PHE A 23 20.94 -26.38 41.42
N ALA A 24 21.98 -26.31 40.58
CA ALA A 24 23.25 -27.08 40.55
C ALA A 24 23.37 -28.63 40.60
N ALA A 25 24.17 -29.15 39.63
CA ALA A 25 25.00 -30.39 39.64
C ALA A 25 24.26 -31.75 39.70
N MET A 26 24.83 -32.92 39.32
CA MET A 26 26.22 -33.37 39.07
C MET A 26 26.38 -34.05 37.68
N ALA A 27 27.56 -34.61 37.36
CA ALA A 27 27.92 -35.18 36.05
C ALA A 27 28.20 -36.69 36.06
N VAL A 28 28.25 -37.33 34.88
CA VAL A 28 29.20 -38.43 34.52
C VAL A 28 29.15 -38.74 32.99
N THR A 29 30.23 -39.33 32.46
CA THR A 29 30.46 -39.75 31.05
C THR A 29 29.84 -41.14 30.75
N SER A 30 29.84 -41.76 29.56
CA SER A 30 30.76 -41.74 28.40
C SER A 30 30.06 -42.16 27.09
N THR A 31 30.76 -42.04 25.94
CA THR A 31 30.34 -42.56 24.62
C THR A 31 30.73 -44.05 24.42
N PRO A 32 30.24 -44.74 23.38
CA PRO A 32 30.84 -44.67 22.04
C PRO A 32 29.82 -44.58 20.87
N ALA A 33 30.34 -44.60 19.64
CA ALA A 33 29.66 -44.24 18.38
C ALA A 33 28.66 -45.28 17.83
N ASP A 34 27.76 -44.82 16.96
CA ASP A 34 27.77 -45.28 15.56
C ASP A 34 27.24 -44.18 14.61
N SER A 35 27.08 -44.47 13.31
CA SER A 35 27.32 -43.53 12.22
C SER A 35 26.23 -43.49 11.14
N ASN A 36 25.48 -42.37 11.07
CA ASN A 36 24.96 -41.87 9.80
C ASN A 36 24.62 -40.37 9.84
N GLY A 37 24.67 -39.71 8.69
CA GLY A 37 24.57 -38.25 8.59
C GLY A 37 23.19 -37.70 8.26
N LYS A 38 22.79 -36.66 9.00
CA LYS A 38 22.10 -35.46 8.50
C LYS A 38 22.01 -34.42 9.61
N GLU A 39 22.99 -33.52 9.66
CA GLU A 39 22.98 -32.39 10.59
C GLU A 39 21.82 -31.46 10.23
N PHE A 40 20.72 -31.56 11.00
CA PHE A 40 19.60 -30.65 10.87
C PHE A 40 19.99 -29.34 11.55
N VAL A 41 20.70 -28.47 10.80
CA VAL A 41 21.11 -27.14 11.26
C VAL A 41 19.85 -26.30 11.51
N GLU A 42 19.34 -26.37 12.74
CA GLU A 42 18.38 -25.41 13.26
C GLU A 42 19.04 -24.04 13.16
N LYS A 43 18.64 -23.28 12.14
CA LYS A 43 19.26 -22.02 11.77
C LYS A 43 18.84 -20.94 12.75
N SER A 44 19.45 -21.00 13.94
CA SER A 44 19.15 -20.14 15.07
C SER A 44 19.22 -18.69 14.61
N ARG A 45 18.12 -17.96 14.81
CA ARG A 45 18.04 -16.56 14.38
C ARG A 45 18.86 -15.73 15.37
N THR A 46 20.13 -15.51 15.04
CA THR A 46 21.04 -14.61 15.77
C THR A 46 20.28 -13.32 16.09
N LYS A 47 20.08 -13.01 17.38
CA LYS A 47 19.05 -12.06 17.81
C LYS A 47 19.29 -10.61 17.37
N CYS A 48 20.48 -10.30 16.86
CA CYS A 48 20.84 -9.01 16.29
C CYS A 48 21.46 -9.18 14.89
N PRO A 49 20.66 -9.38 13.82
CA PRO A 49 21.15 -9.12 12.46
C PRO A 49 21.44 -7.61 12.34
N GLY A 50 22.66 -7.25 11.94
CA GLY A 50 23.07 -5.84 11.79
C GLY A 50 22.10 -5.07 10.90
N VAL A 51 21.71 -3.85 11.33
CA VAL A 51 20.54 -3.14 10.79
C VAL A 51 20.68 -2.93 9.28
N PRO A 52 19.85 -3.58 8.44
CA PRO A 52 20.12 -3.66 7.00
C PRO A 52 19.99 -2.30 6.31
N VAL A 53 21.12 -1.82 5.77
CA VAL A 53 21.20 -0.60 4.95
C VAL A 53 21.00 -0.97 3.49
N VAL A 54 19.85 -0.60 2.90
CA VAL A 54 19.53 -0.94 1.50
C VAL A 54 19.26 0.34 0.72
N GLY A 55 20.19 0.69 -0.19
CA GLY A 55 20.13 1.94 -0.96
C GLY A 55 20.10 3.18 -0.07
N GLY A 56 20.98 3.22 0.93
CA GLY A 56 21.15 4.35 1.87
C GLY A 56 20.07 4.50 2.95
N ARG A 57 19.09 3.58 3.05
CA ARG A 57 18.03 3.63 4.07
C ARG A 57 18.17 2.52 5.09
N ILE A 58 17.90 2.85 6.35
CA ILE A 58 18.15 1.98 7.51
C ILE A 58 16.83 1.28 7.90
N HIS A 59 16.75 -0.02 7.65
CA HIS A 59 15.55 -0.82 7.86
C HIS A 59 15.52 -1.47 9.25
N ASP A 60 14.59 -1.04 10.09
CA ASP A 60 14.39 -1.57 11.45
C ASP A 60 12.98 -2.15 11.61
N SER A 61 12.88 -3.41 12.03
CA SER A 61 11.61 -4.14 12.20
C SER A 61 10.87 -3.82 13.50
N GLN A 62 11.57 -3.29 14.51
CA GLN A 62 11.05 -2.96 15.84
C GLN A 62 10.76 -1.46 15.91
N ASN A 63 11.80 -0.63 15.87
CA ASN A 63 11.76 0.82 16.11
C ASN A 63 11.46 1.63 14.83
N GLY A 64 11.50 1.01 13.65
CA GLY A 64 11.29 1.71 12.37
C GLY A 64 9.87 2.25 12.15
N LYS A 65 9.79 3.50 11.68
CA LYS A 65 8.56 4.19 11.27
C LYS A 65 7.97 3.52 10.02
N ASN A 66 6.73 3.05 10.09
CA ASN A 66 6.06 2.41 8.94
C ASN A 66 5.55 3.44 7.92
N CYS A 67 5.99 3.35 6.68
CA CYS A 67 5.45 4.17 5.59
C CYS A 67 4.18 3.55 4.99
N HIS A 68 3.08 4.31 4.95
CA HIS A 68 1.78 3.87 4.42
C HIS A 68 1.85 3.36 2.97
N GLN A 69 2.72 3.96 2.14
CA GLN A 69 2.79 3.70 0.70
C GLN A 69 3.60 2.44 0.38
N CYS A 70 4.85 2.34 0.84
CA CYS A 70 5.74 1.20 0.55
C CYS A 70 5.72 0.10 1.62
N ARG A 71 5.08 0.33 2.77
CA ARG A 71 4.93 -0.61 3.90
C ARG A 71 6.22 -1.02 4.61
N GLN A 72 7.35 -0.53 4.14
CA GLN A 72 8.64 -0.65 4.81
C GLN A 72 8.59 0.12 6.13
N LYS A 73 9.21 -0.45 7.17
CA LYS A 73 9.66 0.28 8.35
C LYS A 73 11.09 0.76 8.09
N THR A 74 11.40 2.02 8.42
CA THR A 74 12.76 2.57 8.41
C THR A 74 12.98 3.57 9.54
N LEU A 75 14.23 3.82 9.89
CA LEU A 75 14.60 4.87 10.86
C LEU A 75 14.64 6.27 10.20
N ASP A 76 14.69 6.36 8.87
CA ASP A 76 14.71 7.62 8.10
C ASP A 76 13.56 8.58 8.43
N PHE A 77 13.71 9.86 8.05
CA PHE A 77 12.65 10.86 8.21
C PHE A 77 11.37 10.50 7.43
N ALA A 78 10.21 10.80 8.03
CA ALA A 78 8.90 10.54 7.45
C ALA A 78 7.88 11.57 7.93
N ALA A 79 7.19 12.22 6.99
CA ALA A 79 6.09 13.14 7.25
C ALA A 79 4.95 12.41 8.00
N VAL A 80 4.39 13.06 9.01
CA VAL A 80 3.33 12.52 9.89
C VAL A 80 2.05 13.31 9.66
N CYS A 81 0.92 12.61 9.50
CA CYS A 81 -0.38 13.25 9.31
C CYS A 81 -0.87 13.91 10.61
N THR A 82 -1.23 15.20 10.58
CA THR A 82 -1.79 15.89 11.76
C THR A 82 -3.33 15.88 11.78
N THR A 83 -3.99 15.40 10.71
CA THR A 83 -5.45 15.34 10.64
C THR A 83 -6.05 14.45 11.73
N GLN A 84 -6.99 14.99 12.51
CA GLN A 84 -7.85 14.23 13.41
C GLN A 84 -9.11 13.75 12.67
N LYS A 85 -9.59 12.53 12.96
CA LYS A 85 -10.89 12.02 12.48
C LYS A 85 -11.74 11.53 13.65
N GLY A 86 -12.78 12.28 13.98
CA GLY A 86 -13.53 12.08 15.23
C GLY A 86 -12.57 12.22 16.42
N ASN A 87 -12.60 11.28 17.37
CA ASN A 87 -11.79 11.36 18.59
C ASN A 87 -10.40 10.71 18.44
N LYS A 88 -9.86 10.56 17.21
CA LYS A 88 -8.59 9.85 16.94
C LYS A 88 -7.72 10.58 15.90
N LEU A 89 -6.45 10.79 16.24
CA LEU A 89 -5.43 11.35 15.34
C LEU A 89 -5.06 10.35 14.23
N CYS A 90 -4.74 10.82 13.03
CA CYS A 90 -4.30 9.97 11.93
C CYS A 90 -2.87 9.46 12.13
N THR A 91 -2.71 8.15 12.37
CA THR A 91 -1.39 7.54 12.66
C THR A 91 -0.45 7.40 11.46
N LEU A 92 -0.90 7.76 10.24
CA LEU A 92 -0.20 7.49 8.99
C LEU A 92 1.04 8.36 8.77
N LYS A 93 2.08 7.72 8.22
CA LYS A 93 3.38 8.34 7.92
C LYS A 93 3.83 8.04 6.50
N PHE A 94 4.57 8.95 5.88
CA PHE A 94 5.10 8.81 4.52
C PHE A 94 6.59 9.16 4.50
N CYS A 95 7.45 8.21 4.08
CA CYS A 95 8.88 8.51 3.89
C CYS A 95 9.11 9.37 2.66
N HIS A 96 10.17 10.19 2.66
CA HIS A 96 10.54 11.14 1.61
C HIS A 96 10.31 10.59 0.18
N LYS A 97 10.98 9.48 -0.18
CA LYS A 97 10.90 8.91 -1.53
C LYS A 97 9.48 8.51 -1.94
N CYS A 98 8.64 8.10 -0.98
CA CYS A 98 7.24 7.75 -1.28
C CYS A 98 6.35 8.98 -1.43
N LEU A 99 6.57 10.05 -0.66
CA LEU A 99 5.75 11.24 -0.75
C LEU A 99 6.03 11.98 -2.06
N LEU A 100 7.30 12.30 -2.34
CA LEU A 100 7.75 13.01 -3.52
C LEU A 100 7.30 12.31 -4.82
N ASN A 101 7.76 11.07 -5.05
CA ASN A 101 7.56 10.39 -6.32
C ASN A 101 6.09 9.95 -6.57
N ARG A 102 5.22 9.94 -5.55
CA ARG A 102 3.80 9.55 -5.71
C ARG A 102 2.83 10.73 -5.70
N TYR A 103 3.19 11.86 -5.09
CA TYR A 103 2.28 12.98 -4.81
C TYR A 103 2.88 14.38 -5.06
N GLY A 104 4.17 14.50 -5.36
CA GLY A 104 4.85 15.78 -5.64
C GLY A 104 5.35 16.53 -4.40
N GLU A 105 4.96 16.11 -3.21
CA GLU A 105 5.29 16.77 -1.94
C GLU A 105 6.63 16.28 -1.37
N LYS A 106 7.53 17.20 -0.96
CA LYS A 106 8.74 16.88 -0.19
C LYS A 106 8.36 16.63 1.28
N ALA A 107 9.00 15.67 1.94
CA ALA A 107 8.64 15.32 3.32
C ALA A 107 9.05 16.39 4.34
N GLU A 108 10.11 17.12 4.02
CA GLU A 108 10.76 18.13 4.87
C GLU A 108 9.90 19.40 4.94
N GLU A 109 9.41 19.86 3.79
CA GLU A 109 8.53 21.03 3.69
C GLU A 109 7.19 20.78 4.39
N VAL A 110 6.56 19.61 4.18
CA VAL A 110 5.28 19.30 4.84
C VAL A 110 5.40 19.01 6.34
N ALA A 111 6.62 18.79 6.85
CA ALA A 111 6.85 18.62 8.28
C ALA A 111 6.83 19.95 9.06
N LEU A 112 6.95 21.08 8.36
CA LEU A 112 6.83 22.44 8.90
C LEU A 112 5.39 22.95 8.89
N LEU A 113 4.42 22.14 8.45
CA LEU A 113 3.01 22.51 8.31
C LEU A 113 2.15 21.82 9.39
N ASP A 114 1.79 22.55 10.45
CA ASP A 114 0.99 22.04 11.58
C ASP A 114 -0.33 21.37 11.16
N ASN A 115 -0.91 21.80 10.03
CA ASN A 115 -2.18 21.31 9.52
C ASN A 115 -2.04 20.27 8.37
N TRP A 116 -0.84 19.72 8.12
CA TRP A 116 -0.63 18.83 6.98
C TRP A 116 -1.50 17.56 7.02
N GLN A 117 -2.35 17.45 6.00
CA GLN A 117 -3.19 16.30 5.78
C GLN A 117 -2.52 15.31 4.83
N CYS A 118 -2.35 14.06 5.23
CA CYS A 118 -1.77 13.07 4.34
C CYS A 118 -2.68 12.76 3.12
N PRO A 119 -2.14 12.22 2.02
CA PRO A 119 -2.92 11.87 0.82
C PRO A 119 -4.15 10.98 1.09
N LYS A 120 -4.19 10.22 2.19
CA LYS A 120 -5.35 9.38 2.55
C LYS A 120 -6.46 10.14 3.28
N CYS A 121 -6.14 11.27 3.92
CA CYS A 121 -7.12 12.19 4.50
C CYS A 121 -7.75 13.04 3.39
N ARG A 122 -6.91 13.63 2.53
CA ARG A 122 -7.30 14.37 1.30
C ARG A 122 -8.03 13.54 0.23
N GLY A 123 -8.36 12.28 0.48
CA GLY A 123 -9.03 11.41 -0.50
C GLY A 123 -8.17 10.92 -1.68
N ILE A 124 -7.04 11.57 -2.01
CA ILE A 124 -6.23 11.33 -3.22
C ILE A 124 -5.25 10.12 -3.18
N CYS A 125 -5.07 9.43 -2.05
CA CYS A 125 -4.06 8.36 -1.91
C CYS A 125 -4.19 7.27 -2.99
N ASN A 126 -3.13 7.08 -3.78
CA ASN A 126 -3.02 6.15 -4.91
C ASN A 126 -2.35 4.80 -4.55
N CYS A 127 -2.20 4.49 -3.25
CA CYS A 127 -1.68 3.19 -2.83
C CYS A 127 -2.70 2.07 -3.14
N SER A 128 -2.21 0.88 -3.48
CA SER A 128 -3.04 -0.25 -3.93
C SER A 128 -4.17 -0.63 -2.96
N PHE A 129 -3.91 -0.56 -1.65
CA PHE A 129 -4.88 -0.85 -0.59
C PHE A 129 -5.91 0.27 -0.37
N CYS A 130 -5.61 1.51 -0.78
CA CYS A 130 -6.58 2.60 -0.75
C CYS A 130 -7.44 2.63 -2.02
N MET A 131 -6.85 2.34 -3.18
CA MET A 131 -7.59 2.15 -4.43
C MET A 131 -8.58 0.98 -4.32
N LYS A 132 -8.13 -0.21 -3.88
CA LYS A 132 -9.03 -1.36 -3.66
C LYS A 132 -10.19 -1.05 -2.70
N ARG A 133 -9.94 -0.29 -1.61
CA ARG A 133 -10.99 0.10 -0.66
C ARG A 133 -12.01 1.09 -1.25
N ARG A 134 -11.69 1.82 -2.32
CA ARG A 134 -12.62 2.66 -3.09
C ARG A 134 -13.26 1.92 -4.28
N GLY A 135 -13.03 0.61 -4.42
CA GLY A 135 -13.51 -0.18 -5.58
C GLY A 135 -12.69 0.01 -6.86
N HIS A 136 -11.57 0.75 -6.83
CA HIS A 136 -10.76 1.01 -8.02
C HIS A 136 -9.64 -0.04 -8.21
N LYS A 137 -9.24 -0.23 -9.48
CA LYS A 137 -8.05 -1.03 -9.84
C LYS A 137 -6.79 -0.44 -9.16
N PRO A 138 -5.83 -1.26 -8.69
CA PRO A 138 -4.59 -0.77 -8.11
C PRO A 138 -3.74 0.01 -9.12
N THR A 139 -3.22 1.17 -8.71
CA THR A 139 -2.34 2.04 -9.53
C THR A 139 -1.01 1.38 -9.95
N GLY A 140 -0.55 0.32 -9.29
CA GLY A 140 0.73 -0.31 -9.61
C GLY A 140 1.96 0.56 -9.28
N VAL A 141 3.02 0.44 -10.10
CA VAL A 141 4.33 1.08 -9.91
C VAL A 141 4.66 2.00 -11.09
N LEU A 142 3.94 3.13 -11.19
CA LEU A 142 4.08 4.09 -12.30
C LEU A 142 5.20 5.14 -12.11
N VAL A 143 6.09 4.96 -11.13
CA VAL A 143 7.12 5.98 -10.80
C VAL A 143 8.14 6.18 -11.92
N HIS A 144 8.45 5.12 -12.66
CA HIS A 144 9.32 5.16 -13.83
C HIS A 144 8.60 5.86 -14.98
N THR A 145 7.43 5.34 -15.36
CA THR A 145 6.54 5.92 -16.39
C THR A 145 6.24 7.40 -16.19
N ALA A 146 6.03 7.86 -14.95
CA ALA A 146 5.82 9.29 -14.67
C ALA A 146 7.03 10.13 -15.11
N LYS A 147 8.24 9.73 -14.73
CA LYS A 147 9.48 10.45 -15.06
C LYS A 147 9.88 10.34 -16.52
N GLU A 148 9.65 9.17 -17.12
CA GLU A 148 9.83 8.94 -18.57
C GLU A 148 8.91 9.83 -19.41
N ASN A 149 7.75 10.23 -18.86
CA ASN A 149 6.80 11.17 -19.46
C ASN A 149 6.97 12.62 -18.91
N GLY A 150 8.10 12.92 -18.25
CA GLY A 150 8.43 14.27 -17.76
C GLY A 150 7.76 14.72 -16.46
N PHE A 151 6.81 13.95 -15.90
CA PHE A 151 6.06 14.33 -14.70
C PHE A 151 6.88 14.23 -13.41
N SER A 152 6.69 15.19 -12.51
CA SER A 152 7.28 15.21 -11.17
C SER A 152 6.82 14.05 -10.29
N SER A 153 5.58 13.59 -10.49
CA SER A 153 4.96 12.56 -9.64
C SER A 153 3.93 11.69 -10.34
N VAL A 154 3.65 10.52 -9.77
CA VAL A 154 2.55 9.64 -10.21
C VAL A 154 1.17 10.31 -10.06
N SER A 155 0.95 11.24 -9.12
CA SER A 155 -0.34 11.93 -8.99
C SER A 155 -0.59 12.87 -10.17
N GLU A 156 0.45 13.50 -10.69
CA GLU A 156 0.40 14.41 -11.83
C GLU A 156 0.10 13.65 -13.13
N LEU A 157 0.88 12.59 -13.41
CA LEU A 157 0.62 11.63 -14.49
C LEU A 157 -0.84 11.14 -14.51
N LEU A 158 -1.40 10.80 -13.34
CA LEU A 158 -2.78 10.31 -13.24
C LEU A 158 -3.84 11.40 -13.43
N GLN A 159 -3.54 12.66 -13.12
CA GLN A 159 -4.44 13.78 -13.38
C GLN A 159 -4.52 14.07 -14.87
N VAL A 160 -3.38 14.18 -15.56
CA VAL A 160 -3.33 14.42 -17.01
C VAL A 160 -3.99 13.26 -17.76
N LYS A 161 -3.67 12.00 -17.45
CA LYS A 161 -4.34 10.85 -18.08
C LYS A 161 -5.82 10.75 -17.75
N GLY A 162 -6.26 11.29 -16.60
CA GLY A 162 -7.69 11.46 -16.30
C GLY A 162 -8.36 12.48 -17.23
N LEU A 163 -7.69 13.60 -17.50
CA LEU A 163 -8.18 14.67 -18.39
C LEU A 163 -8.17 14.25 -19.87
N GLU A 164 -7.14 13.53 -20.34
CA GLU A 164 -7.08 12.96 -21.69
C GLU A 164 -8.30 12.08 -21.97
N ASN A 165 -8.61 11.15 -21.06
CA ASN A 165 -9.80 10.29 -21.16
C ASN A 165 -11.10 11.11 -21.13
N LEU A 166 -11.20 12.13 -20.26
CA LEU A 166 -12.38 12.98 -20.18
C LEU A 166 -12.57 13.87 -21.42
N ASN A 167 -11.50 14.35 -22.05
CA ASN A 167 -11.58 15.13 -23.27
C ASN A 167 -12.00 14.25 -24.45
N TYR A 168 -11.42 13.05 -24.62
CA TYR A 168 -11.91 12.07 -25.58
C TYR A 168 -13.43 11.79 -25.44
N TYR A 169 -13.93 11.67 -24.21
CA TYR A 169 -15.37 11.53 -23.95
C TYR A 169 -16.21 12.80 -24.19
N LYS A 170 -15.62 14.01 -24.19
CA LYS A 170 -16.29 15.25 -24.63
C LYS A 170 -16.33 15.34 -26.15
N ASP A 171 -15.22 15.08 -26.81
CA ASP A 171 -15.09 15.13 -28.27
C ASP A 171 -16.09 14.15 -28.91
N VAL A 172 -16.21 12.93 -28.36
CA VAL A 172 -17.23 11.95 -28.75
C VAL A 172 -18.66 12.45 -28.49
N LYS A 173 -18.89 13.28 -27.47
CA LYS A 173 -20.22 13.77 -27.06
C LYS A 173 -20.68 15.00 -27.85
N GLU A 174 -19.79 15.94 -28.15
CA GLU A 174 -20.11 17.11 -28.98
C GLU A 174 -20.39 16.70 -30.43
N ASN A 175 -19.69 15.67 -30.94
CA ASN A 175 -20.01 15.02 -32.21
C ASN A 175 -21.32 14.16 -32.20
N ASN A 176 -22.08 14.13 -31.10
CA ASN A 176 -23.30 13.34 -30.95
C ASN A 176 -24.56 14.18 -30.66
N VAL A 177 -24.73 15.29 -31.38
CA VAL A 177 -25.95 16.12 -31.33
C VAL A 177 -26.67 16.20 -32.69
N SER A 178 -27.41 15.12 -33.00
CA SER A 178 -28.67 15.12 -33.77
C SER A 178 -28.65 15.42 -35.30
N PRO A 179 -29.67 15.02 -36.11
CA PRO A 179 -30.76 14.06 -35.88
C PRO A 179 -30.91 12.94 -36.96
N LYS A 180 -31.43 11.77 -36.55
CA LYS A 180 -32.25 10.78 -37.31
C LYS A 180 -31.78 10.22 -38.68
N LYS A 181 -31.85 8.87 -38.76
CA LYS A 181 -31.80 7.98 -39.95
C LYS A 181 -30.42 7.83 -40.60
N SER A 182 -30.02 6.66 -41.13
CA SER A 182 -30.63 5.31 -41.07
C SER A 182 -29.55 4.24 -41.24
N ALA A 183 -29.78 3.02 -40.75
CA ALA A 183 -28.85 1.92 -40.90
C ALA A 183 -28.77 1.41 -42.35
N LEU A 184 -27.53 1.22 -42.83
CA LEU A 184 -27.11 0.37 -43.95
C LEU A 184 -25.62 0.04 -43.73
N SER A 185 -25.15 -1.09 -44.22
CA SER A 185 -23.89 -1.71 -43.79
C SER A 185 -22.65 -1.30 -44.62
N GLU A 186 -21.45 -1.61 -44.10
CA GLU A 186 -20.16 -1.14 -44.63
C GLU A 186 -19.80 -1.64 -46.04
N GLU A 187 -20.54 -2.58 -46.62
CA GLU A 187 -20.27 -3.11 -47.95
C GLU A 187 -20.53 -2.07 -49.07
N VAL A 188 -21.47 -1.14 -48.88
CA VAL A 188 -21.93 -0.24 -49.94
C VAL A 188 -20.86 0.77 -50.38
N TRP A 189 -19.99 1.22 -49.46
CA TRP A 189 -18.96 2.23 -49.75
C TRP A 189 -17.83 1.69 -50.65
N LYS A 190 -17.55 0.38 -50.63
CA LYS A 190 -16.36 -0.21 -51.27
C LYS A 190 -16.36 -0.16 -52.80
N CYS A 191 -17.52 -0.17 -53.44
CA CYS A 191 -17.61 -0.38 -54.90
C CYS A 191 -17.60 0.93 -55.72
N LEU A 192 -18.13 2.03 -55.17
CA LEU A 192 -18.43 3.23 -55.95
C LEU A 192 -17.20 4.09 -56.29
N VAL A 193 -16.19 4.11 -55.41
CA VAL A 193 -14.98 4.93 -55.60
C VAL A 193 -13.98 4.29 -56.57
N ILE A 194 -13.90 2.96 -56.62
CA ILE A 194 -12.88 2.25 -57.42
C ILE A 194 -13.32 2.09 -58.89
N MET A 195 -14.62 1.95 -59.15
CA MET A 195 -15.15 1.73 -60.51
C MET A 195 -15.08 2.96 -61.43
N PHE A 196 -14.85 4.17 -60.90
CA PHE A 196 -14.90 5.44 -61.64
C PHE A 196 -13.53 6.03 -62.02
N SER A 197 -12.41 5.33 -61.75
CA SER A 197 -11.05 5.83 -62.03
C SER A 197 -10.22 4.95 -62.96
N CYS A 198 -10.85 3.94 -63.58
CA CYS A 198 -10.20 3.00 -64.52
C CYS A 198 -11.00 2.82 -65.84
N TYR A 199 -11.90 3.76 -66.16
CA TYR A 199 -12.70 3.76 -67.39
C TYR A 199 -12.86 5.18 -67.97
N ASP A 200 -11.72 5.81 -68.27
CA ASP A 200 -11.61 6.84 -69.30
C ASP A 200 -10.31 6.58 -70.09
N TYR A 201 -10.27 7.10 -71.33
CA TYR A 201 -9.29 6.79 -72.39
C TYR A 201 -8.06 7.71 -72.36
#